data_AF-A0A2V6BQV3-F1
#
_entry.id   AF-A0A2V6BQV3-F1
#
_cell.length_a   1.000
_cell.length_b   1.000
_cell.length_c   1.000
_cell.angle_alpha   90.00
_cell.angle_beta   90.00
_cell.angle_gamma   90.00
#
_symmetry.space_group_name_H-M   'P 1'
#
loop_
_entity.id
_entity.type
_entity.pdbx_description
1 polymer ?
#
loop_
_entity_poly.entity_id
_entity_poly.type
_entity_poly.pdbx_seq_one_letter_code
_entity_poly.pdbx_strand_id
1 'polypeptide(L)'
;MKFMATAPLPSRDVVLETRFFLERFRKEIIAVLIVVLLAVVGFTGYRYYADRRAAAASASLASAKTSQEYQQVIDRYPNSPATGDAYLFLAEAQRGEKKFAEANTTLQAFIAKFPQHELLSTARMAMAANLESMGKSDEALAAYQQIVSMYPNSYNAPLALLSQVYILKAKNRTDDARRVCENILTQYRTSFWATPAMQELRSLKPSSPPIPAVAPAATVPPFLSPPAPAPQAPPAPNQPQAAPSPKP
;
A
#
# COMPACT_ATOMS: atom_id res chain seq x y z
N MET A 1 -41.79 -70.61 21.90
CA MET A 1 -40.49 -69.92 21.70
C MET A 1 -39.85 -70.51 20.45
N LYS A 2 -39.73 -69.76 19.33
CA LYS A 2 -38.46 -69.25 18.78
C LYS A 2 -37.34 -70.29 18.93
N PHE A 3 -36.76 -70.85 17.87
CA PHE A 3 -35.80 -70.16 17.01
C PHE A 3 -35.97 -70.49 15.51
N MET A 4 -36.00 -69.43 14.70
CA MET A 4 -35.88 -69.49 13.25
C MET A 4 -34.49 -70.00 12.88
N ALA A 5 -34.43 -70.94 11.93
CA ALA A 5 -33.21 -71.25 11.21
C ALA A 5 -32.75 -69.98 10.47
N THR A 6 -31.71 -69.34 10.97
CA THR A 6 -30.98 -68.30 10.24
C THR A 6 -30.21 -69.00 9.12
N ALA A 7 -30.74 -68.95 7.90
CA ALA A 7 -29.96 -69.26 6.71
C ALA A 7 -28.71 -68.35 6.69
N PRO A 8 -27.50 -68.87 6.41
CA PRO A 8 -26.34 -68.03 6.22
C PRO A 8 -26.59 -67.10 5.03
N LEU A 9 -26.30 -65.80 5.20
CA LEU A 9 -26.39 -64.81 4.14
C LEU A 9 -25.56 -65.27 2.93
N PRO A 10 -26.02 -65.06 1.68
CA PRO A 10 -25.22 -65.37 0.50
C PRO A 10 -23.93 -64.55 0.58
N SER A 11 -22.80 -65.23 0.71
CA SER A 11 -21.48 -64.64 0.53
C SER A 11 -21.40 -64.17 -0.92
N ARG A 12 -21.73 -62.89 -1.15
CA ARG A 12 -21.30 -62.20 -2.36
C ARG A 12 -19.78 -62.27 -2.30
N ASP A 13 -19.19 -63.18 -3.06
CA ASP A 13 -17.75 -63.43 -3.03
C ASP A 13 -17.02 -62.22 -3.61
N VAL A 14 -16.85 -61.18 -2.78
CA VAL A 14 -16.07 -59.96 -3.08
C VAL A 14 -14.71 -60.37 -3.62
N VAL A 15 -14.16 -61.49 -3.14
CA VAL A 15 -12.91 -62.07 -3.60
C VAL A 15 -12.96 -62.53 -5.06
N LEU A 16 -14.06 -63.12 -5.54
CA LEU A 16 -14.22 -63.49 -6.95
C LEU A 16 -14.50 -62.27 -7.83
N GLU A 17 -15.38 -61.37 -7.41
CA GLU A 17 -15.67 -60.12 -8.15
C GLU A 17 -14.41 -59.25 -8.32
N THR A 18 -13.56 -59.18 -7.29
CA THR A 18 -12.28 -58.47 -7.34
C THR A 18 -11.29 -59.12 -8.31
N ARG A 19 -11.24 -60.47 -8.37
CA ARG A 19 -10.38 -61.21 -9.30
C ARG A 19 -10.81 -61.01 -10.76
N PHE A 20 -12.11 -61.11 -11.04
CA PHE A 20 -12.65 -60.87 -12.39
C PHE A 20 -12.45 -59.42 -12.85
N PHE A 21 -12.62 -58.44 -11.96
CA PHE A 21 -12.38 -57.02 -12.26
C PHE A 21 -10.90 -56.75 -12.59
N LEU A 22 -9.98 -57.27 -11.79
CA LEU A 22 -8.54 -57.14 -12.01
C LEU A 22 -8.07 -57.81 -13.30
N GLU A 23 -8.60 -58.97 -13.66
CA GLU A 23 -8.26 -59.65 -14.92
C GLU A 23 -8.83 -58.94 -16.15
N ARG A 24 -10.09 -58.49 -16.06
CA ARG A 24 -10.79 -57.76 -17.14
C ARG A 24 -10.11 -56.43 -17.45
N PHE A 25 -9.70 -55.69 -16.42
CA PHE A 25 -9.11 -54.35 -16.56
C PHE A 25 -7.59 -54.33 -16.42
N ARG A 26 -6.91 -55.48 -16.33
CA ARG A 26 -5.45 -55.57 -16.10
C ARG A 26 -4.64 -54.69 -17.04
N LYS A 27 -4.95 -54.72 -18.34
CA LYS A 27 -4.23 -53.96 -19.37
C LYS A 27 -4.48 -52.45 -19.24
N GLU A 28 -5.72 -52.05 -18.93
CA GLU A 28 -6.09 -50.64 -18.72
C GLU A 28 -5.44 -50.09 -17.44
N ILE A 29 -5.44 -50.86 -16.35
CA ILE A 29 -4.79 -50.46 -15.09
C ILE A 29 -3.28 -50.30 -15.30
N ILE A 30 -2.63 -51.23 -16.01
CA ILE A 30 -1.20 -51.13 -16.34
C ILE A 30 -0.95 -49.89 -17.22
N ALA A 31 -1.79 -49.63 -18.23
CA ALA A 31 -1.66 -48.45 -19.07
C ALA A 31 -1.77 -47.15 -18.26
N VAL A 32 -2.76 -47.03 -17.38
CA VAL A 32 -2.92 -45.88 -16.49
C VAL A 32 -1.72 -45.74 -15.55
N LEU A 33 -1.23 -46.83 -14.95
CA LEU A 33 -0.05 -46.80 -14.08
C LEU A 33 1.21 -46.33 -14.83
N ILE A 34 1.39 -46.73 -16.09
CA ILE A 34 2.51 -46.26 -16.93
C ILE A 34 2.37 -44.75 -17.19
N VAL A 35 1.17 -44.26 -17.53
CA VAL A 35 0.93 -42.83 -17.74
C VAL A 35 1.21 -42.03 -16.47
N VAL A 36 0.77 -42.53 -15.31
CA VAL A 36 1.05 -41.91 -14.01
C VAL A 36 2.55 -41.92 -13.71
N LEU A 37 3.24 -43.03 -13.96
CA LEU A 37 4.69 -43.12 -13.77
C LEU A 37 5.43 -42.10 -14.65
N LEU A 38 5.08 -41.99 -15.93
CA LEU A 38 5.65 -41.02 -16.86
C LEU A 38 5.36 -39.58 -16.43
N ALA A 39 4.15 -39.30 -15.95
CA ALA A 39 3.79 -37.99 -15.43
C ALA A 39 4.61 -37.64 -14.17
N VAL A 40 4.81 -38.60 -13.26
CA VAL A 40 5.63 -38.41 -12.06
C VAL A 40 7.11 -38.19 -12.41
N VAL A 41 7.67 -39.00 -13.32
CA VAL A 41 9.07 -38.84 -13.78
C VAL A 41 9.24 -37.51 -14.50
N GLY A 42 8.31 -37.14 -15.39
CA GLY A 42 8.32 -35.86 -16.08
C GLY A 42 8.21 -34.68 -15.11
N PHE A 43 7.30 -34.76 -14.15
CA PHE A 43 7.10 -33.72 -13.13
C PHE A 43 8.32 -33.58 -12.21
N THR A 44 8.86 -34.68 -11.70
CA THR A 44 10.05 -34.68 -10.83
C THR A 44 11.29 -34.21 -11.59
N GLY A 45 11.49 -34.66 -12.83
CA GLY A 45 12.56 -34.18 -13.70
C GLY A 45 12.43 -32.69 -14.01
N TYR A 46 11.22 -32.22 -14.31
CA TYR A 46 10.93 -30.80 -14.52
C TYR A 46 11.20 -29.97 -13.27
N ARG A 47 10.71 -30.39 -12.09
CA ARG A 47 10.98 -29.71 -10.83
C ARG A 47 12.47 -29.65 -10.53
N TYR A 48 13.18 -30.77 -10.66
CA TYR A 48 14.62 -30.83 -10.46
C TYR A 48 15.38 -29.89 -11.41
N TYR A 49 15.01 -29.85 -12.68
CA TYR A 49 15.58 -28.92 -13.65
C TYR A 49 15.28 -27.46 -13.28
N ALA A 50 14.03 -27.14 -12.93
CA ALA A 50 13.61 -25.81 -12.51
C ALA A 50 14.33 -25.35 -11.24
N ASP A 51 14.43 -26.21 -10.23
CA ASP A 51 15.09 -25.93 -8.95
C ASP A 51 16.59 -25.70 -9.14
N ARG A 52 17.27 -26.56 -9.94
CA ARG A 52 18.68 -26.35 -10.29
C ARG A 52 18.89 -25.04 -11.07
N ARG A 53 17.98 -24.72 -12.00
CA ARG A 53 18.05 -23.48 -12.77
C ARG A 53 17.83 -22.25 -11.88
N ALA A 54 16.91 -22.34 -10.92
CA ALA A 54 16.66 -21.29 -9.94
C ALA A 54 17.88 -21.08 -9.02
N ALA A 55 18.51 -22.16 -8.55
CA ALA A 55 19.74 -22.09 -7.75
C ALA A 55 20.92 -21.49 -8.52
N ALA A 56 21.07 -21.82 -9.81
CA ALA A 56 22.08 -21.20 -10.67
C ALA A 56 21.81 -19.71 -10.90
N ALA A 57 20.54 -19.32 -11.04
CA ALA A 57 20.15 -17.92 -11.20
C ALA A 57 20.45 -17.10 -9.94
N SER A 58 20.09 -17.61 -8.75
CA SER A 58 20.39 -16.92 -7.48
C SER A 58 21.89 -16.83 -7.21
N ALA A 59 22.67 -17.87 -7.53
CA ALA A 59 24.13 -17.83 -7.41
C ALA A 59 24.75 -16.79 -8.37
N SER A 60 24.26 -16.72 -9.61
CA SER A 60 24.73 -15.74 -10.60
C SER A 60 24.40 -14.31 -10.14
N LEU A 61 23.20 -14.10 -9.62
CA LEU A 61 22.76 -12.82 -9.04
C LEU A 61 23.65 -12.41 -7.85
N ALA A 62 23.93 -13.33 -6.93
CA ALA A 62 24.73 -13.05 -5.74
C ALA A 62 26.17 -12.64 -6.08
N SER A 63 26.72 -13.14 -7.19
CA SER A 63 28.05 -12.76 -7.66
C SER A 63 28.09 -11.47 -8.50
N ALA A 64 26.95 -11.03 -9.03
CA ALA A 64 26.86 -9.87 -9.92
C ALA A 64 27.00 -8.56 -9.14
N LYS A 65 27.79 -7.63 -9.71
CA LYS A 65 28.09 -6.31 -9.14
C LYS A 65 27.96 -5.17 -10.13
N THR A 66 27.88 -5.49 -11.42
CA THR A 66 27.82 -4.51 -12.50
C THR A 66 26.49 -4.59 -13.25
N SER A 67 26.10 -3.50 -13.89
CA SER A 67 24.92 -3.44 -14.77
C SER A 67 24.97 -4.54 -15.85
N GLN A 68 26.15 -4.79 -16.44
CA GLN A 68 26.31 -5.85 -17.44
C GLN A 68 26.08 -7.25 -16.86
N GLU A 69 26.55 -7.54 -15.65
CA GLU A 69 26.35 -8.85 -15.01
C GLU A 69 24.89 -9.06 -14.62
N TYR A 70 24.20 -8.04 -14.12
CA TYR A 70 22.76 -8.13 -13.86
C TYR A 70 21.96 -8.38 -15.14
N GLN A 71 22.33 -7.72 -16.25
CA GLN A 71 21.72 -8.00 -17.55
C GLN A 71 21.93 -9.45 -17.99
N GLN A 72 23.12 -10.02 -17.78
CA GLN A 72 23.39 -11.42 -18.09
C GLN A 72 22.51 -12.38 -17.28
N VAL A 73 22.24 -12.07 -16.00
CA VAL A 73 21.31 -12.87 -15.18
C VAL A 73 19.90 -12.83 -15.79
N ILE A 74 19.45 -11.65 -16.21
CA ILE A 74 18.14 -11.47 -16.84
C ILE A 74 18.02 -12.29 -18.13
N ASP A 75 19.04 -12.22 -18.99
CA ASP A 75 19.03 -12.87 -20.30
C ASP A 75 19.12 -14.41 -20.18
N ARG A 76 19.92 -14.91 -19.23
CA ARG A 76 20.16 -16.35 -19.06
C ARG A 76 19.03 -17.06 -18.32
N TYR A 77 18.37 -16.36 -17.41
CA TYR A 77 17.37 -16.95 -16.50
C TYR A 77 16.01 -16.22 -16.56
N PRO A 78 15.40 -15.94 -17.72
CA PRO A 78 14.29 -14.98 -17.84
C PRO A 78 13.02 -15.26 -17.01
N ASN A 79 12.83 -16.50 -16.54
CA ASN A 79 11.64 -16.94 -15.79
C ASN A 79 11.97 -17.42 -14.37
N SER A 80 13.08 -16.99 -13.78
CA SER A 80 13.46 -17.34 -12.41
C SER A 80 13.05 -16.26 -11.40
N PRO A 81 12.84 -16.60 -10.11
CA PRO A 81 12.59 -15.58 -9.08
C PRO A 81 13.71 -14.55 -8.98
N ALA A 82 14.97 -14.98 -9.06
CA ALA A 82 16.16 -14.12 -9.03
C ALA A 82 16.20 -13.07 -10.15
N THR A 83 15.44 -13.28 -11.22
CA THR A 83 15.36 -12.36 -12.35
C THR A 83 14.63 -11.08 -11.96
N GLY A 84 13.60 -11.17 -11.13
CA GLY A 84 12.90 -10.00 -10.60
C GLY A 84 13.87 -9.08 -9.86
N ASP A 85 14.64 -9.66 -8.94
CA ASP A 85 15.67 -8.95 -8.18
C ASP A 85 16.79 -8.40 -9.10
N ALA A 86 17.19 -9.16 -10.13
CA ALA A 86 18.18 -8.72 -11.10
C ALA A 86 17.76 -7.45 -11.86
N TYR A 87 16.47 -7.30 -12.21
CA TYR A 87 15.99 -6.05 -12.79
C TYR A 87 16.12 -4.87 -11.82
N LEU A 88 15.83 -5.08 -10.53
CA LEU A 88 15.94 -4.03 -9.52
C LEU A 88 17.39 -3.59 -9.31
N PHE A 89 18.31 -4.55 -9.20
CA PHE A 89 19.74 -4.25 -9.07
C PHE A 89 20.33 -3.63 -10.34
N LEU A 90 19.88 -4.06 -11.53
CA LEU A 90 20.26 -3.42 -12.78
C LEU A 90 19.82 -1.95 -12.81
N ALA A 91 18.55 -1.68 -12.46
CA ALA A 91 18.05 -0.32 -12.40
C ALA A 91 18.78 0.54 -11.37
N GLU A 92 19.15 -0.03 -10.23
CA GLU A 92 19.95 0.64 -9.21
C GLU A 92 21.37 0.95 -9.72
N ALA A 93 22.04 0.00 -10.38
CA ALA A 93 23.34 0.21 -11.00
C ALA A 93 23.29 1.32 -12.06
N GLN A 94 22.30 1.28 -12.95
CA GLN A 94 22.05 2.31 -13.96
C GLN A 94 21.81 3.68 -13.32
N ARG A 95 21.04 3.73 -12.22
CA ARG A 95 20.84 4.97 -11.45
C ARG A 95 22.15 5.49 -10.84
N GLY A 96 22.99 4.60 -10.29
CA GLY A 96 24.33 4.94 -9.79
C GLY A 96 25.25 5.52 -10.88
N GLU A 97 25.09 5.05 -12.12
CA GLU A 97 25.73 5.59 -13.32
C GLU A 97 25.05 6.86 -13.87
N LYS A 98 24.03 7.40 -13.18
CA LYS A 98 23.19 8.55 -13.60
C LYS A 98 22.39 8.33 -14.89
N LYS A 99 22.21 7.08 -15.32
CA LYS A 99 21.40 6.68 -16.47
C LYS A 99 19.92 6.51 -16.06
N PHE A 100 19.31 7.58 -15.58
CA PHE A 100 17.96 7.55 -15.00
C PHE A 100 16.87 7.08 -15.97
N ALA A 101 16.97 7.46 -17.25
CA ALA A 101 16.01 7.03 -18.28
C ALA A 101 16.12 5.52 -18.57
N GLU A 102 17.33 4.98 -18.62
CA GLU A 102 17.59 3.55 -18.79
C GLU A 102 17.10 2.78 -17.56
N ALA A 103 17.39 3.27 -16.35
CA ALA A 103 16.87 2.71 -15.10
C ALA A 103 15.33 2.64 -15.10
N ASN A 104 14.65 3.68 -15.56
CA ASN A 104 13.19 3.68 -15.67
C ASN A 104 12.67 2.67 -16.70
N THR A 105 13.38 2.50 -17.81
CA THR A 105 13.05 1.47 -18.81
C THR A 105 13.18 0.06 -18.23
N THR A 106 14.25 -0.19 -17.48
CA THR A 106 14.48 -1.46 -16.76
C THR A 106 13.38 -1.72 -15.73
N LEU A 107 13.01 -0.73 -14.91
CA LEU A 107 11.94 -0.85 -13.91
C LEU A 107 10.57 -1.06 -14.55
N GLN A 108 10.31 -0.45 -15.71
CA GLN A 108 9.07 -0.68 -16.45
C GLN A 108 8.99 -2.13 -16.97
N ALA A 109 10.11 -2.67 -17.47
CA ALA A 109 10.20 -4.08 -17.87
C ALA A 109 9.98 -5.03 -16.69
N PHE A 110 10.53 -4.72 -15.52
CA PHE A 110 10.28 -5.45 -14.27
C PHE A 110 8.79 -5.48 -13.92
N ILE A 111 8.13 -4.33 -13.88
CA ILE A 111 6.70 -4.23 -13.53
C ILE A 111 5.84 -5.04 -14.51
N ALA A 112 6.18 -5.02 -15.81
CA ALA A 112 5.45 -5.76 -16.83
C ALA A 112 5.65 -7.28 -16.74
N LYS A 113 6.87 -7.74 -16.43
CA LYS A 113 7.22 -9.16 -16.35
C LYS A 113 6.88 -9.81 -15.00
N PHE A 114 6.92 -9.04 -13.92
CA PHE A 114 6.71 -9.52 -12.56
C PHE A 114 5.60 -8.74 -11.84
N PRO A 115 4.35 -8.75 -12.34
CA PRO A 115 3.23 -7.96 -11.79
C PRO A 115 2.73 -8.42 -10.40
N GLN A 116 3.30 -9.49 -9.85
CA GLN A 116 3.00 -9.99 -8.50
C GLN A 116 4.21 -9.91 -7.56
N HIS A 117 5.32 -9.27 -7.98
CA HIS A 117 6.49 -9.14 -7.14
C HIS A 117 6.21 -8.24 -5.93
N GLU A 118 6.75 -8.59 -4.77
CA GLU A 118 6.55 -7.84 -3.53
C GLU A 118 7.16 -6.42 -3.57
N LEU A 119 8.13 -6.19 -4.48
CA LEU A 119 8.90 -4.95 -4.60
C LEU A 119 8.34 -4.01 -5.67
N LEU A 120 7.13 -4.24 -6.17
CA LEU A 120 6.50 -3.35 -7.15
C LEU A 120 6.36 -1.90 -6.68
N SER A 121 5.99 -1.70 -5.40
CA SER A 121 5.90 -0.35 -4.83
C SER A 121 7.28 0.31 -4.77
N THR A 122 8.34 -0.45 -4.47
CA THR A 122 9.73 0.01 -4.44
C THR A 122 10.22 0.37 -5.84
N ALA A 123 9.91 -0.44 -6.85
CA ALA A 123 10.23 -0.14 -8.24
C ALA A 123 9.58 1.17 -8.71
N ARG A 124 8.28 1.37 -8.41
CA ARG A 124 7.60 2.64 -8.75
C ARG A 124 8.18 3.84 -8.00
N MET A 125 8.56 3.66 -6.73
CA MET A 125 9.24 4.69 -5.94
C MET A 125 10.57 5.09 -6.60
N ALA A 126 11.38 4.11 -7.01
CA ALA A 126 12.63 4.36 -7.73
C ALA A 126 12.41 5.08 -9.06
N MET A 127 11.35 4.72 -9.81
CA MET A 127 11.00 5.42 -11.06
C MET A 127 10.67 6.90 -10.84
N ALA A 128 9.91 7.20 -9.79
CA ALA A 128 9.57 8.57 -9.42
C ALA A 128 10.81 9.38 -8.97
N ALA A 129 11.69 8.78 -8.16
CA ALA A 129 12.95 9.41 -7.76
C ALA A 129 13.92 9.66 -8.94
N ASN A 130 13.93 8.76 -9.92
CA ASN A 130 14.67 8.95 -11.17
C ASN A 130 14.09 10.12 -12.00
N LEU A 131 12.77 10.29 -12.04
CA LEU A 131 12.13 11.44 -12.68
C LEU A 131 12.55 12.76 -12.02
N GLU A 132 12.61 12.82 -10.69
CA GLU A 132 13.16 13.98 -9.98
C GLU A 132 14.61 14.25 -10.33
N SER A 133 15.43 13.20 -10.39
CA SER A 133 16.86 13.30 -10.74
C SER A 133 17.07 13.80 -12.19
N MET A 134 16.09 13.62 -13.05
CA MET A 134 16.05 14.17 -14.41
C MET A 134 15.46 15.60 -14.48
N GLY A 135 15.08 16.20 -13.35
CA GLY A 135 14.44 17.53 -13.29
C GLY A 135 12.97 17.53 -13.72
N LYS A 136 12.36 16.35 -13.94
CA LYS A 136 10.97 16.19 -14.37
C LYS A 136 10.02 16.19 -13.17
N SER A 137 10.04 17.28 -12.39
CA SER A 137 9.33 17.36 -11.10
C SER A 137 7.82 17.14 -11.21
N ASP A 138 7.18 17.57 -12.30
CA ASP A 138 5.73 17.36 -12.50
C ASP A 138 5.38 15.90 -12.82
N GLU A 139 6.20 15.22 -13.63
CA GLU A 139 6.07 13.78 -13.87
C GLU A 139 6.32 12.99 -12.57
N ALA A 140 7.31 13.41 -11.77
CA ALA A 140 7.60 12.78 -10.48
C ALA A 140 6.44 12.93 -9.49
N LEU A 141 5.84 14.11 -9.36
CA LEU A 141 4.64 14.33 -8.54
C LEU A 141 3.50 13.39 -8.92
N ALA A 142 3.23 13.26 -10.23
CA ALA A 142 2.21 12.34 -10.72
C ALA A 142 2.54 10.87 -10.39
N ALA A 143 3.80 10.47 -10.57
CA ALA A 143 4.26 9.12 -10.24
C ALA A 143 4.14 8.81 -8.72
N TYR A 144 4.51 9.76 -7.86
CA TYR A 144 4.33 9.61 -6.41
C TYR A 144 2.87 9.49 -6.02
N GLN A 145 1.98 10.27 -6.65
CA GLN A 145 0.55 10.17 -6.39
C GLN A 145 0.00 8.79 -6.78
N GLN A 146 0.46 8.22 -7.90
CA GLN A 146 0.08 6.87 -8.30
C GLN A 146 0.51 5.81 -7.28
N ILE A 147 1.68 5.95 -6.65
CA ILE A 147 2.12 5.02 -5.59
C ILE A 147 1.13 5.04 -4.42
N VAL A 148 0.71 6.22 -3.97
CA VAL A 148 -0.25 6.37 -2.87
C VAL A 148 -1.60 5.77 -3.23
N SER A 149 -2.06 5.94 -4.47
CA SER A 149 -3.34 5.38 -4.92
C SER A 149 -3.30 3.85 -5.12
N MET A 150 -2.21 3.33 -5.68
CA MET A 150 -2.10 1.89 -6.01
C MET A 150 -1.61 1.04 -4.84
N TYR A 151 -0.83 1.63 -3.93
CA TYR A 151 -0.19 0.93 -2.81
C TYR A 151 -0.36 1.67 -1.48
N PRO A 152 -1.60 2.04 -1.08
CA PRO A 152 -1.85 2.87 0.11
C PRO A 152 -1.34 2.23 1.41
N ASN A 153 -1.22 0.90 1.50
CA ASN A 153 -0.73 0.21 2.70
C ASN A 153 0.77 -0.13 2.64
N SER A 154 1.48 0.27 1.58
CA SER A 154 2.91 -0.02 1.44
C SER A 154 3.76 0.96 2.25
N TYR A 155 4.96 0.51 2.63
CA TYR A 155 5.97 1.38 3.24
C TYR A 155 6.30 2.61 2.38
N ASN A 156 6.17 2.48 1.05
CA ASN A 156 6.49 3.53 0.09
C ASN A 156 5.40 4.59 -0.08
N ALA A 157 4.15 4.35 0.31
CA ALA A 157 3.09 5.36 0.19
C ALA A 157 3.36 6.64 1.02
N PRO A 158 3.65 6.56 2.33
CA PRO A 158 4.00 7.75 3.10
C PRO A 158 5.35 8.37 2.70
N LEU A 159 6.29 7.56 2.20
CA LEU A 159 7.53 8.07 1.62
C LEU A 159 7.27 8.88 0.35
N ALA A 160 6.42 8.38 -0.55
CA ALA A 160 6.03 9.08 -1.77
C ALA A 160 5.35 10.41 -1.44
N LEU A 161 4.46 10.46 -0.45
CA LEU A 161 3.87 11.71 0.03
C LEU A 161 4.93 12.68 0.54
N LEU A 162 5.92 12.21 1.31
CA LEU A 162 6.99 13.06 1.81
C LEU A 162 7.86 13.60 0.67
N SER A 163 8.16 12.80 -0.36
CA SER A 163 8.83 13.29 -1.57
C SER A 163 8.01 14.38 -2.28
N GLN A 164 6.68 14.24 -2.36
CA GLN A 164 5.82 15.30 -2.91
C GLN A 164 5.95 16.61 -2.11
N VAL A 165 6.04 16.54 -0.77
CA VAL A 165 6.26 17.74 0.08
C VAL A 165 7.52 18.48 -0.36
N TYR A 166 8.63 17.78 -0.56
CA TYR A 166 9.89 18.42 -0.97
C TYR A 166 9.79 19.09 -2.35
N ILE A 167 9.15 18.43 -3.33
CA ILE A 167 8.92 19.04 -4.64
C ILE A 167 8.02 20.28 -4.52
N LEU A 168 6.92 20.18 -3.78
CA LEU A 168 5.96 21.29 -3.62
C LEU A 168 6.63 22.49 -2.93
N LYS A 169 7.47 22.26 -1.93
CA LYS A 169 8.30 23.29 -1.29
C LYS A 169 9.22 23.98 -2.30
N ALA A 170 9.94 23.21 -3.12
CA ALA A 170 10.82 23.76 -4.15
C ALA A 170 10.05 24.61 -5.18
N LYS A 171 8.77 24.29 -5.43
CA LYS A 171 7.87 25.07 -6.31
C LYS A 171 7.14 26.22 -5.59
N ASN A 172 7.48 26.54 -4.34
CA ASN A 172 6.79 27.54 -3.50
C ASN A 172 5.29 27.27 -3.27
N ARG A 173 4.84 26.02 -3.43
CA ARG A 173 3.45 25.60 -3.18
C ARG A 173 3.26 25.19 -1.73
N THR A 174 3.50 26.14 -0.82
CA THR A 174 3.52 25.92 0.64
C THR A 174 2.22 25.33 1.18
N ASP A 175 1.06 25.81 0.71
CA ASP A 175 -0.25 25.31 1.16
C ASP A 175 -0.52 23.87 0.73
N ASP A 176 -0.03 23.46 -0.44
CA ASP A 176 -0.15 22.08 -0.90
C ASP A 176 0.78 21.17 -0.09
N ALA A 177 2.04 21.60 0.11
CA ALA A 177 3.00 20.88 0.93
C ALA A 177 2.46 20.66 2.36
N ARG A 178 1.84 21.69 2.95
CA ARG A 178 1.22 21.63 4.27
C ARG A 178 0.11 20.58 4.34
N ARG A 179 -0.80 20.58 3.35
CA ARG A 179 -1.88 19.59 3.24
C ARG A 179 -1.36 18.16 3.09
N VAL A 180 -0.27 17.96 2.34
CA VAL A 180 0.35 16.64 2.21
C VAL A 180 0.97 16.18 3.53
N CYS A 181 1.65 17.05 4.27
CA CYS A 181 2.13 16.73 5.62
C CYS A 181 0.99 16.33 6.56
N GLU A 182 -0.11 17.10 6.57
CA GLU A 182 -1.31 16.77 7.35
C GLU A 182 -1.89 15.39 6.97
N ASN A 183 -1.89 15.05 5.68
CA ASN A 183 -2.29 13.73 5.21
C ASN A 183 -1.41 12.62 5.79
N ILE A 184 -0.08 12.78 5.79
CA ILE A 184 0.85 11.81 6.40
C ILE A 184 0.55 11.64 7.90
N LEU A 185 0.31 12.74 8.63
CA LEU A 185 0.05 12.70 10.07
C LEU A 185 -1.33 12.14 10.46
N THR A 186 -2.28 12.13 9.51
CA THR A 186 -3.63 11.61 9.72
C THR A 186 -3.75 10.16 9.27
N GLN A 187 -3.35 9.84 8.04
CA GLN A 187 -3.47 8.48 7.46
C GLN A 187 -2.31 7.56 7.81
N TYR A 188 -1.10 8.10 7.98
CA TYR A 188 0.14 7.34 8.16
C TYR A 188 0.83 7.65 9.49
N ARG A 189 0.04 7.91 10.54
CA ARG A 189 0.51 8.43 11.83
C ARG A 189 1.60 7.58 12.50
N THR A 190 1.54 6.26 12.36
CA THR A 190 2.51 5.32 12.94
C THR A 190 3.65 4.97 11.98
N SER A 191 3.67 5.53 10.78
CA SER A 191 4.75 5.31 9.82
C SER A 191 6.03 6.01 10.27
N PHE A 192 7.17 5.46 9.84
CA PHE A 192 8.48 6.07 10.03
C PHE A 192 8.54 7.54 9.53
N TRP A 193 7.76 7.86 8.50
CA TRP A 193 7.74 9.16 7.82
C TRP A 193 6.85 10.20 8.49
N ALA A 194 6.09 9.84 9.53
CA ALA A 194 5.27 10.79 10.28
C ALA A 194 6.12 11.86 10.99
N THR A 195 7.25 11.48 11.58
CA THR A 195 8.14 12.43 12.27
C THR A 195 8.76 13.45 11.31
N PRO A 196 9.38 13.05 10.18
CA PRO A 196 9.82 13.99 9.14
C PRO A 196 8.69 14.89 8.66
N ALA A 197 7.49 14.35 8.38
CA ALA A 197 6.36 15.15 7.94
C ALA A 197 5.94 16.21 8.97
N MET A 198 6.01 15.89 10.27
CA MET A 198 5.74 16.85 11.35
C MET A 198 6.80 17.95 11.41
N GLN A 199 8.08 17.61 11.22
CA GLN A 199 9.16 18.60 11.17
C GLN A 199 8.98 19.54 9.98
N GLU A 200 8.69 18.98 8.81
CA GLU A 200 8.39 19.75 7.60
C GLU A 200 7.20 20.69 7.85
N LEU A 201 6.10 20.19 8.39
CA LEU A 201 4.90 20.99 8.71
C LEU A 201 5.19 22.21 9.60
N ARG A 202 6.08 22.08 10.59
CA ARG A 202 6.47 23.21 11.45
C ARG A 202 7.33 24.25 10.73
N SER A 203 8.16 23.80 9.79
CA SER A 203 9.01 24.68 8.98
C SER A 203 8.21 25.48 7.95
N LEU A 204 7.07 24.94 7.52
CA LEU A 204 6.15 25.61 6.61
C LEU A 204 5.37 26.67 7.38
N LYS A 205 5.63 27.94 7.09
CA LYS A 205 4.83 29.05 7.62
C LYS A 205 3.36 28.82 7.23
N PRO A 206 2.41 28.95 8.16
CA PRO A 206 1.01 29.04 7.77
C PRO A 206 0.87 30.23 6.84
N SER A 207 0.42 30.02 5.61
CA SER A 207 -0.30 31.06 4.89
C SER A 207 -1.41 31.52 5.82
N SER A 208 -1.55 32.83 6.00
CA SER A 208 -2.49 33.47 6.93
C SER A 208 -3.74 32.63 7.16
N PRO A 209 -4.20 32.42 8.41
CA PRO A 209 -5.38 31.59 8.65
C PRO A 209 -6.47 32.06 7.68
N PRO A 210 -7.26 31.14 7.08
CA PRO A 210 -8.49 31.57 6.46
C PRO A 210 -9.18 32.35 7.57
N ILE A 211 -9.34 33.66 7.37
CA ILE A 211 -10.23 34.46 8.21
C ILE A 211 -11.46 33.58 8.28
N PRO A 212 -11.85 33.05 9.46
CA PRO A 212 -13.06 32.26 9.53
C PRO A 212 -14.09 33.14 8.84
N ALA A 213 -14.61 32.68 7.70
CA ALA A 213 -15.70 33.36 7.04
C ALA A 213 -16.67 33.62 8.17
N VAL A 214 -16.82 34.89 8.55
CA VAL A 214 -17.51 35.28 9.77
C VAL A 214 -18.78 34.48 9.74
N ALA A 215 -18.89 33.47 10.61
CA ALA A 215 -20.09 32.69 10.68
C ALA A 215 -21.17 33.75 10.85
N PRO A 216 -22.16 33.88 9.94
CA PRO A 216 -23.19 34.88 10.10
C PRO A 216 -23.70 34.70 11.52
N ALA A 217 -23.55 35.77 12.31
CA ALA A 217 -23.73 35.74 13.75
C ALA A 217 -24.92 34.85 14.05
N ALA A 218 -24.67 33.72 14.73
CA ALA A 218 -25.71 32.76 15.04
C ALA A 218 -26.85 33.55 15.66
N THR A 219 -27.97 33.66 14.92
CA THR A 219 -29.21 34.24 15.43
C THR A 219 -29.56 33.42 16.65
N VAL A 220 -29.33 34.01 17.82
CA VAL A 220 -29.69 33.41 19.11
C VAL A 220 -31.19 33.10 19.01
N PRO A 221 -31.62 31.83 19.14
CA PRO A 221 -33.04 31.52 19.13
C PRO A 221 -33.74 32.31 20.26
N PRO A 222 -34.94 32.85 20.02
CA PRO A 222 -35.58 33.89 20.85
C PRO A 222 -35.91 33.47 22.30
N PHE A 223 -35.55 32.27 22.71
CA PHE A 223 -35.87 31.69 24.03
C PHE A 223 -34.74 31.87 25.06
N LEU A 224 -33.59 32.44 24.68
CA LEU A 224 -32.45 32.71 25.58
C LEU A 224 -32.24 34.21 25.91
N SER A 225 -33.19 35.07 25.54
CA SER A 225 -33.16 36.48 25.93
C SER A 225 -33.48 36.62 27.43
N PRO A 226 -32.66 37.33 28.23
CA PRO A 226 -33.00 37.62 29.62
C PRO A 226 -34.29 38.49 29.68
N PRO A 227 -35.17 38.28 30.68
CA PRO A 227 -36.41 39.03 30.78
C PRO A 227 -36.13 40.52 30.99
N ALA A 228 -36.89 41.38 30.31
CA ALA A 228 -36.77 42.83 30.38
C ALA A 228 -36.99 43.35 31.83
N PRO A 229 -36.32 44.43 32.24
CA PRO A 229 -36.54 45.03 33.56
C PRO A 229 -37.97 45.57 33.68
N ALA A 230 -38.61 45.31 34.81
CA ALA A 230 -39.96 45.80 35.10
C ALA A 230 -40.03 47.34 35.09
N PRO A 231 -41.14 47.94 34.64
CA PRO A 231 -41.30 49.39 34.60
C PRO A 231 -41.27 50.00 36.01
N GLN A 232 -40.46 51.04 36.17
CA GLN A 232 -40.34 51.81 37.42
C GLN A 232 -41.66 52.53 37.73
N ALA A 233 -42.06 52.48 39.01
CA ALA A 233 -43.26 53.14 39.51
C ALA A 233 -43.14 54.68 39.46
N PRO A 234 -44.25 55.40 39.22
CA PRO A 234 -44.23 56.87 39.12
C PRO A 234 -43.89 57.54 40.47
N PRO A 235 -43.25 58.72 40.44
CA PRO A 235 -42.81 59.42 41.65
C PRO A 235 -43.99 60.04 42.42
N ALA A 236 -43.90 59.98 43.76
CA ALA A 236 -44.88 60.52 44.69
C ALA A 236 -44.89 62.07 44.72
N PRO A 237 -46.02 62.72 45.06
CA PRO A 237 -46.14 64.18 45.03
C PRO A 237 -45.38 64.87 46.18
N ASN A 238 -44.78 66.01 45.85
CA ASN A 238 -44.03 66.92 46.71
C ASN A 238 -44.72 67.24 48.05
N GLN A 239 -43.95 67.16 49.15
CA GLN A 239 -44.27 67.84 50.40
C GLN A 239 -43.33 69.03 50.66
N PRO A 240 -43.78 70.06 51.41
CA PRO A 240 -43.19 71.39 51.38
C PRO A 240 -41.92 71.53 52.22
N GLN A 241 -41.05 72.43 51.76
CA GLN A 241 -39.81 72.87 52.41
C GLN A 241 -40.01 73.29 53.87
N ALA A 242 -39.14 72.79 54.76
CA ALA A 242 -38.88 73.38 56.07
C ALA A 242 -37.42 73.90 56.11
N ALA A 243 -37.29 75.10 56.69
CA ALA A 243 -36.13 76.00 56.66
C ALA A 243 -34.90 75.48 57.45
N PRO A 244 -33.71 76.10 57.29
CA PRO A 244 -32.41 75.54 57.69
C PRO A 244 -31.95 76.02 59.08
N SER A 245 -30.92 75.36 59.66
CA SER A 245 -29.81 75.89 60.51
C SER A 245 -29.13 74.74 61.34
N PRO A 246 -27.96 74.91 61.97
CA PRO A 246 -26.62 74.95 61.36
C PRO A 246 -25.59 73.98 62.03
N LYS A 247 -24.40 73.94 61.40
CA LYS A 247 -23.07 73.37 61.78
C LYS A 247 -22.70 73.35 63.29
N PRO A 248 -21.74 72.51 63.74
CA PRO A 248 -20.32 72.50 63.30
C PRO A 248 -19.98 71.53 62.17
#